data_AF-A0A0Q3G834-F1
#
_entry.id   AF-A0A0Q3G834-F1
#
_cell.length_a   1.000
_cell.length_b   1.000
_cell.length_c   1.000
_cell.angle_alpha   90.00
_cell.angle_beta   90.00
_cell.angle_gamma   90.00
#
_symmetry.space_group_name_H-M   'P 1'
#
loop_
_entity.id
_entity.type
_entity.pdbx_description
1 polymer ?
#
loop_
_entity_poly.entity_id
_entity_poly.type
_entity_poly.pdbx_seq_one_letter_code
_entity_poly.pdbx_strand_id
1 'polypeptide(L)' 'VWDLAAPPEINQHSWTSYICSILWHIWKAWNDIVFNAITCSATEIISRAASYLATWRHRFKPKDREDVLHAWAFLLNCI' A
#
# COMPACT_ATOMS: atom_id res chain seq x y z
N VAL A 1 -13.33 -3.23 -4.01
CA VAL A 1 -12.15 -2.38 -3.73
C VAL A 1 -12.57 -0.94 -3.53
N TRP A 2 -13.28 -0.35 -4.50
CA TRP A 2 -13.68 1.06 -4.45
C TRP A 2 -14.69 1.41 -3.35
N ASP A 3 -15.46 0.41 -2.89
CA ASP A 3 -16.44 0.56 -1.80
C ASP A 3 -15.89 0.15 -0.41
N LEU A 4 -14.59 -0.14 -0.29
CA LEU A 4 -14.00 -0.39 1.02
C LEU A 4 -13.99 0.92 1.79
N ALA A 5 -14.73 0.97 2.90
CA ALA A 5 -14.72 2.10 3.80
C ALA A 5 -13.30 2.32 4.32
N ALA A 6 -12.81 3.56 4.23
CA ALA A 6 -11.57 3.92 4.86
C ALA A 6 -11.69 3.86 6.39
N PRO A 7 -10.60 3.49 7.09
CA PRO A 7 -10.52 3.70 8.54
C PRO A 7 -10.77 5.17 8.90
N PRO A 8 -11.29 5.47 10.11
CA PRO A 8 -11.61 6.84 10.53
C PRO A 8 -10.44 7.83 10.40
N GLU A 9 -9.21 7.33 10.48
CA GLU A 9 -7.97 8.11 10.47
C GLU A 9 -7.42 8.37 9.06
N ILE A 10 -8.04 7.83 8.01
CA ILE A 10 -7.53 7.91 6.62
C ILE A 10 -8.63 8.41 5.71
N ASN A 11 -8.35 9.42 4.87
CA ASN A 11 -9.33 9.84 3.86
C ASN A 11 -9.54 8.77 2.76
N GLN A 12 -10.75 8.72 2.19
CA GLN A 12 -11.15 7.69 1.21
C GLN A 12 -10.25 7.63 -0.03
N HIS A 13 -9.72 8.77 -0.49
CA HIS A 13 -8.86 8.83 -1.68
C HIS A 13 -7.47 8.23 -1.41
N SER A 14 -6.89 8.55 -0.25
CA SER A 14 -5.62 7.99 0.23
C SER A 14 -5.77 6.49 0.51
N TRP A 15 -6.88 6.07 1.10
CA TRP A 15 -7.21 4.66 1.32
C TRP A 15 -7.32 3.86 0.02
N THR A 16 -7.98 4.45 -0.98
CA THR A 16 -8.10 3.84 -2.30
C THR A 16 -6.72 3.69 -2.97
N SER A 17 -5.91 4.74 -2.93
CA SER A 17 -4.53 4.73 -3.46
C SER A 17 -3.67 3.68 -2.75
N TYR A 18 -3.87 3.53 -1.44
CA TYR A 18 -3.21 2.52 -0.62
C TYR A 18 -3.57 1.10 -1.07
N ILE A 19 -4.87 0.79 -1.16
CA ILE A 19 -5.34 -0.52 -1.61
C ILE A 19 -4.85 -0.81 -3.04
N CYS A 20 -4.92 0.16 -3.95
CA CYS A 20 -4.41 0.01 -5.31
C CYS A 20 -2.91 -0.32 -5.33
N SER A 21 -2.10 0.30 -4.46
CA SER A 21 -0.67 -0.01 -4.36
C SER A 21 -0.41 -1.42 -3.84
N ILE A 22 -1.17 -1.89 -2.83
CA ILE A 22 -1.05 -3.29 -2.37
C ILE A 22 -1.43 -4.24 -3.49
N LEU A 23 -2.60 -4.03 -4.12
CA LEU A 23 -3.09 -4.89 -5.20
C LEU A 23 -2.10 -4.94 -6.36
N TRP A 24 -1.47 -3.82 -6.69
CA TRP A 24 -0.41 -3.75 -7.69
C TRP A 24 0.80 -4.61 -7.30
N HIS A 25 1.25 -4.56 -6.04
CA HIS A 25 2.39 -5.35 -5.58
C HIS A 25 2.06 -6.85 -5.45
N ILE A 26 0.82 -7.21 -5.07
CA ILE A 26 0.33 -8.59 -5.10
C ILE A 26 0.32 -9.10 -6.55
N TRP A 27 -0.26 -8.33 -7.47
CA TRP A 27 -0.28 -8.68 -8.88
C TRP A 27 1.13 -8.85 -9.44
N LYS A 28 2.05 -7.94 -9.09
CA LYS A 28 3.47 -8.05 -9.48
C LYS A 28 4.13 -9.30 -8.91
N ALA A 29 3.94 -9.61 -7.63
CA ALA A 29 4.48 -10.80 -7.01
C ALA A 29 3.96 -12.10 -7.65
N TRP A 30 2.68 -12.12 -8.02
CA TRP A 30 2.11 -13.22 -8.80
C TRP A 30 2.77 -13.38 -10.17
N ASN A 31 3.03 -12.28 -10.88
CA ASN A 31 3.75 -12.33 -12.15
C ASN A 31 5.19 -12.81 -11.95
N ASP A 32 5.87 -12.38 -10.89
CA ASP A 32 7.21 -12.83 -10.56
C ASP A 32 7.27 -14.35 -10.27
N ILE A 33 6.25 -14.91 -9.61
CA ILE A 33 6.14 -16.36 -9.40
C ILE A 33 5.94 -17.08 -10.73
N VAL A 34 4.97 -16.64 -11.55
CA VAL A 34 4.55 -17.33 -12.77
C VAL A 34 5.61 -17.24 -13.87
N PHE A 35 6.21 -16.07 -14.07
CA PHE A 35 7.10 -15.81 -15.21
C PHE A 35 8.58 -15.83 -14.84
N ASN A 36 8.94 -15.54 -13.59
CA ASN A 36 10.34 -15.40 -13.16
C ASN A 36 10.78 -16.47 -12.14
N ALA A 37 9.87 -17.35 -11.68
CA ALA A 37 10.10 -18.33 -10.62
C ALA A 37 10.64 -17.72 -9.31
N ILE A 38 10.34 -16.44 -9.06
CA ILE A 38 10.73 -15.72 -7.84
C ILE A 38 9.59 -15.84 -6.84
N THR A 39 9.87 -16.36 -5.64
CA THR A 39 8.90 -16.36 -4.54
C THR A 39 9.04 -15.09 -3.71
N CYS A 40 7.92 -14.58 -3.19
CA CYS A 40 7.88 -13.45 -2.27
C CYS A 40 6.89 -13.78 -1.15
N SER A 41 7.29 -13.54 0.08
CA SER A 41 6.42 -13.65 1.25
C SER A 41 5.43 -12.48 1.30
N ALA A 42 4.31 -12.67 2.03
CA ALA A 42 3.33 -11.61 2.24
C ALA A 42 3.97 -10.38 2.90
N THR A 43 4.88 -10.58 3.86
CA THR A 43 5.61 -9.52 4.54
C THR A 43 6.49 -8.71 3.57
N GLU A 44 7.16 -9.36 2.62
CA GLU A 44 7.94 -8.67 1.59
C GLU A 44 7.06 -7.86 0.64
N ILE A 45 5.90 -8.40 0.24
CA ILE A 45 4.95 -7.69 -0.63
C ILE A 45 4.45 -6.42 0.07
N ILE A 46 4.06 -6.54 1.34
CA ILE A 46 3.57 -5.40 2.12
C ILE A 46 4.70 -4.39 2.35
N SER A 47 5.92 -4.82 2.68
CA SER A 47 7.09 -3.95 2.84
C SER A 47 7.50 -3.22 1.56
N ARG A 48 7.33 -3.84 0.38
CA ARG A 48 7.58 -3.20 -0.93
C ARG A 48 6.50 -2.21 -1.30
N ALA A 49 5.23 -2.58 -1.15
CA ALA A 49 4.12 -1.64 -1.23
C ALA A 49 4.35 -0.48 -0.26
N ALA A 50 5.00 -0.80 0.87
CA ALA A 50 5.28 0.17 1.90
C ALA A 50 6.25 1.27 1.44
N SER A 51 7.43 0.79 1.06
CA SER A 51 8.52 1.60 0.53
C SER A 51 8.09 2.41 -0.70
N TYR A 52 7.23 1.84 -1.55
CA TYR A 52 6.71 2.52 -2.72
C TYR A 52 5.86 3.71 -2.34
N LEU A 53 4.78 3.53 -1.57
CA LEU A 53 3.92 4.66 -1.20
C LEU A 53 4.67 5.71 -0.35
N ALA A 54 5.66 5.31 0.47
CA ALA A 54 6.53 6.26 1.19
C ALA A 54 7.39 7.10 0.22
N THR A 55 7.93 6.48 -0.83
CA THR A 55 8.65 7.17 -1.90
C THR A 55 7.73 8.15 -2.62
N TRP A 56 6.48 7.75 -2.87
CA TRP A 56 5.51 8.54 -3.63
C TRP A 56 4.70 9.52 -2.77
N ARG A 57 4.93 9.58 -1.45
CA ARG A 57 4.24 10.47 -0.50
C ARG A 57 4.25 11.94 -0.93
N HIS A 58 5.33 12.38 -1.59
CA HIS A 58 5.48 13.76 -2.05
C HIS A 58 4.51 14.14 -3.17
N ARG A 59 3.99 13.16 -3.91
CA ARG A 59 2.98 13.37 -4.97
C ARG A 59 1.56 13.53 -4.42
N PHE A 60 1.34 13.22 -3.15
CA PHE A 60 0.07 13.47 -2.48
C PHE A 60 0.00 14.95 -2.04
N LYS A 61 -1.22 15.51 -2.06
CA LYS A 61 -1.44 16.88 -1.57
C LYS A 61 -1.05 16.95 -0.09
N PRO A 62 -0.59 18.09 0.42
CA PRO A 62 -0.08 18.20 1.80
C PRO A 62 -1.01 17.60 2.86
N LYS A 63 -2.34 17.79 2.71
CA LYS A 63 -3.37 17.23 3.61
C LYS A 63 -3.46 15.70 3.58
N ASP A 64 -3.20 15.09 2.43
CA ASP A 64 -3.26 13.64 2.25
C ASP A 64 -1.98 12.93 2.73
N ARG A 65 -0.88 13.68 2.93
CA ARG A 65 0.41 13.09 3.35
C ARG A 65 0.39 12.60 4.79
N GLU A 66 -0.31 13.31 5.65
CA GLU A 66 -0.44 12.98 7.07
C GLU A 66 -1.26 11.68 7.23
N ASP A 67 -2.36 11.57 6.50
CA ASP A 67 -3.18 10.35 6.42
C ASP A 67 -2.39 9.15 5.89
N VAL A 68 -1.54 9.35 4.87
CA VAL A 68 -0.64 8.30 4.37
C VAL A 68 0.34 7.87 5.47
N LEU A 69 0.93 8.82 6.23
CA LEU A 69 1.80 8.57 7.39
C LEU A 69 1.11 7.85 8.54
N HIS A 70 -0.14 8.17 8.84
CA HIS A 70 -0.94 7.45 9.82
C HIS A 70 -1.30 6.03 9.36
N ALA A 71 -1.63 5.86 8.07
CA ALA A 71 -1.87 4.55 7.48
C ALA A 71 -0.64 3.64 7.59
N TRP A 72 0.56 4.18 7.33
CA TRP A 72 1.83 3.46 7.54
C TRP A 72 1.95 2.91 8.95
N ALA A 73 1.76 3.79 9.93
CA ALA A 73 1.92 3.46 11.33
C ALA A 73 0.91 2.39 11.76
N PHE A 74 -0.34 2.49 11.31
CA PHE A 74 -1.37 1.49 11.58
C PHE A 74 -0.97 0.13 11.02
N LEU A 75 -0.60 0.04 9.74
CA LEU A 75 -0.31 -1.23 9.09
C LEU A 75 0.99 -1.89 9.53
N LEU A 76 2.04 -1.11 9.81
CA LEU A 76 3.27 -1.64 10.38
C LEU A 76 3.09 -2.14 11.82
N ASN A 77 2.14 -1.57 12.57
CA ASN A 77 1.78 -2.06 13.91
C ASN A 77 0.84 -3.27 13.90
N CYS A 78 0.25 -3.61 12.74
CA CYS A 78 -0.68 -4.73 12.59
C CYS A 78 -0.05 -5.99 11.96
N ILE A 79 1.25 -5.99 11.66
CA ILE A 79 2.02 -7.11 11.08
C ILE A 79 3.06 -7.58 12.09
#